data_AF-A0A5S5MD28-F1
#
_entry.id   AF-A0A5S5MD28-F1
#
_cell.length_a   1.000
_cell.length_b   1.000
_cell.length_c   1.000
_cell.angle_alpha   90.00
_cell.angle_beta   90.00
_cell.angle_gamma   90.00
#
_symmetry.space_group_name_H-M   'P 1'
#
loop_
_entity.id
_entity.type
_entity.pdbx_description
1 polymer ?
#
loop_
_entity_poly.entity_id
_entity_poly.type
_entity_poly.pdbx_seq_one_letter_code
_entity_poly.pdbx_strand_id
1 'polypeptide(L)'
;MLIKTLVVVLYFAVILWAGFAGLRRTRSFADFFLGGGNIGPWMSAFTYATAYFSAVLFIGFAGSVGWNFGVSGLWIAFGNAFVGVLGVWMIMGRAIKKMSVTYDVQTMAEFFDKRYNSPGLKLFASMMHSQKVSSHIL
;
A
#
# COMPACT_ATOMS: atom_id res chain seq x y z
N MET A 1 -17.01 27.28 13.01
CA MET A 1 -17.38 26.49 11.81
C MET A 1 -16.51 26.83 10.61
N LEU A 2 -16.33 28.12 10.28
CA LEU A 2 -15.50 28.59 9.16
C LEU A 2 -14.09 27.97 9.09
N ILE A 3 -13.35 27.93 10.21
CA ILE A 3 -11.97 27.39 10.26
C ILE A 3 -11.92 25.91 9.87
N LYS A 4 -12.87 25.10 10.34
CA LYS A 4 -12.93 23.65 10.03
C LYS A 4 -13.16 23.43 8.54
N THR A 5 -14.08 24.19 7.95
CA THR A 5 -14.37 24.12 6.51
C THR A 5 -13.16 24.54 5.68
N LEU A 6 -12.46 25.61 6.08
CA LEU A 6 -11.23 26.04 5.41
C LEU A 6 -10.15 24.96 5.39
N VAL A 7 -9.92 24.29 6.53
CA VAL A 7 -8.94 23.20 6.62
C VAL A 7 -9.30 22.04 5.70
N VAL A 8 -10.58 21.66 5.64
CA VAL A 8 -11.04 20.57 4.75
C VAL A 8 -10.87 20.95 3.28
N VAL A 9 -11.27 22.16 2.89
CA VAL A 9 -11.12 22.64 1.50
C VAL A 9 -9.65 22.69 1.10
N LEU A 10 -8.78 23.18 1.99
CA LEU A 10 -7.34 23.22 1.75
C LEU A 10 -6.75 21.81 1.57
N TYR A 11 -7.17 20.86 2.40
CA TYR A 11 -6.75 19.46 2.30
C TYR A 11 -7.11 18.85 0.94
N PHE A 12 -8.35 19.03 0.48
CA PHE A 12 -8.76 18.59 -0.86
C PHE A 12 -7.98 19.28 -1.96
N ALA A 13 -7.74 20.60 -1.85
CA ALA A 13 -6.97 21.34 -2.83
C ALA A 13 -5.53 20.80 -2.97
N VAL A 14 -4.87 20.46 -1.85
CA VAL A 14 -3.53 19.87 -1.85
C VAL A 14 -3.53 18.49 -2.51
N ILE A 15 -4.51 17.64 -2.20
CA ILE A 15 -4.62 16.30 -2.83
C ILE A 15 -4.83 16.41 -4.33
N LEU A 16 -5.76 17.28 -4.76
CA LEU A 16 -6.02 17.50 -6.18
C LEU A 16 -4.76 18.02 -6.88
N TRP A 17 -4.08 19.00 -6.28
CA TRP A 17 -2.84 19.53 -6.82
C TRP A 17 -1.76 18.44 -6.97
N ALA A 18 -1.56 17.60 -5.95
CA ALA A 18 -0.62 16.48 -6.00
C ALA A 18 -1.02 15.44 -7.05
N GLY A 19 -2.31 15.14 -7.19
CA GLY A 19 -2.85 14.23 -8.21
C GLY A 19 -2.62 14.74 -9.64
N PHE A 20 -2.91 16.03 -9.90
CA PHE A 20 -2.64 16.64 -11.20
C PHE A 20 -1.14 16.72 -11.51
N ALA A 21 -0.30 17.00 -10.50
CA ALA A 21 1.16 17.00 -10.66
C ALA A 21 1.70 15.60 -10.99
N GLY A 22 1.13 14.56 -10.38
CA GLY A 22 1.43 13.15 -10.68
C GLY A 22 1.00 12.78 -12.10
N LEU A 23 -0.22 13.15 -12.50
CA LEU A 23 -0.76 12.85 -13.82
C LEU A 23 0.06 13.46 -14.98
N ARG A 24 0.65 14.64 -14.76
CA ARG A 24 1.55 15.26 -15.76
C ARG A 24 2.90 14.56 -15.89
N ARG A 25 3.30 13.78 -14.88
CA ARG A 25 4.58 13.04 -14.83
C ARG A 25 4.47 11.60 -15.35
N THR A 26 3.29 10.99 -15.32
CA THR A 26 3.07 9.64 -15.83
C THR A 26 2.93 9.63 -17.36
N ARG A 27 3.95 9.09 -18.06
CA ARG A 27 3.92 8.90 -19.52
C ARG A 27 3.89 7.42 -19.95
N SER A 28 4.29 6.50 -19.06
CA SER A 28 4.33 5.05 -19.30
C SER A 28 3.60 4.27 -18.20
N PHE A 29 3.16 3.05 -18.51
CA PHE A 29 2.63 2.08 -17.53
C PHE A 29 3.63 1.81 -16.39
N ALA A 30 4.94 1.74 -16.72
CA ALA A 30 5.99 1.59 -15.72
C ALA A 30 6.11 2.80 -14.79
N ASP A 31 5.86 4.00 -15.30
CA ASP A 31 5.84 5.22 -14.49
C ASP A 31 4.62 5.26 -13.57
N PHE A 32 3.50 4.67 -14.00
CA PHE A 32 2.29 4.60 -13.20
C PHE A 32 2.41 3.59 -12.05
N PHE A 33 2.96 2.40 -12.32
CA PHE A 33 3.07 1.34 -11.32
C PHE A 33 4.29 1.49 -10.38
N LEU A 34 5.43 1.92 -10.90
CA LEU A 34 6.70 1.98 -10.15
C LEU A 34 7.21 3.42 -9.93
N GLY A 35 6.48 4.45 -10.40
CA GLY A 35 6.95 5.84 -10.35
C GLY A 35 8.23 6.09 -11.14
N GLY A 36 8.49 5.28 -12.17
CA GLY A 36 9.68 5.38 -13.02
C GLY A 36 10.96 4.86 -12.34
N GLY A 37 10.84 4.09 -11.26
CA GLY A 37 11.99 3.51 -10.55
C GLY A 37 12.84 4.52 -9.76
N ASN A 38 12.49 5.80 -9.79
CA ASN A 38 13.24 6.90 -9.16
C ASN A 38 12.63 7.36 -7.82
N ILE A 39 11.72 6.56 -7.24
CA ILE A 39 11.17 6.83 -5.91
C ILE A 39 12.24 6.48 -4.88
N GLY A 40 12.71 7.50 -4.15
CA GLY A 40 13.70 7.31 -3.08
C GLY A 40 13.17 6.40 -1.96
N PRO A 41 14.06 5.67 -1.24
CA PRO A 41 13.67 4.70 -0.22
C PRO A 41 12.80 5.29 0.89
N TRP A 42 13.02 6.56 1.23
CA TRP A 42 12.19 7.30 2.19
C TRP A 42 10.75 7.51 1.70
N MET A 43 10.57 7.93 0.44
CA MET A 43 9.22 8.11 -0.13
C MET A 43 8.46 6.79 -0.19
N SER A 44 9.11 5.70 -0.61
CA SER A 44 8.48 4.37 -0.62
C SER A 44 8.05 3.90 0.77
N ALA A 45 8.88 4.16 1.80
CA ALA A 45 8.53 3.84 3.18
C ALA A 45 7.32 4.65 3.68
N PHE A 46 7.26 5.95 3.38
CA PHE A 46 6.12 6.78 3.74
C PHE A 46 4.85 6.34 3.02
N THR A 47 4.90 6.04 1.72
CA THR A 47 3.73 5.53 0.98
C THR A 47 3.21 4.23 1.58
N TYR A 48 4.10 3.31 1.94
CA TYR A 48 3.73 2.07 2.63
C TYR A 48 3.09 2.34 4.00
N ALA A 49 3.68 3.24 4.80
CA ALA A 49 3.12 3.63 6.09
C ALA A 49 1.72 4.26 5.94
N THR A 50 1.52 5.18 5.01
CA THR A 50 0.22 5.79 4.74
C THR A 50 -0.82 4.75 4.30
N ALA A 51 -0.44 3.79 3.45
CA ALA A 51 -1.33 2.71 3.04
C ALA A 51 -1.70 1.79 4.22
N TYR A 52 -0.74 1.53 5.12
CA TYR A 52 -0.96 0.72 6.33
C TYR A 52 -1.86 1.43 7.35
N PHE A 53 -1.62 2.72 7.62
CA PHE A 53 -2.38 3.55 8.57
C PHE A 53 -3.71 4.06 7.99
N SER A 54 -4.40 3.26 7.19
CA SER A 54 -5.70 3.62 6.63
C SER A 54 -6.77 3.82 7.72
N ALA A 55 -7.94 4.34 7.34
CA ALA A 55 -9.10 4.48 8.22
C ALA A 55 -9.46 3.18 8.95
N VAL A 56 -9.14 2.02 8.37
CA VAL A 56 -9.34 0.70 8.99
C VAL A 56 -8.52 0.53 10.27
N LEU A 57 -7.30 1.08 10.34
CA LEU A 57 -6.49 0.99 11.54
C LEU A 57 -7.02 1.91 12.65
N PHE A 58 -7.43 3.13 12.29
CA PHE A 58 -8.02 4.09 13.25
C PHE A 58 -9.39 3.63 13.78
N ILE A 59 -10.26 3.10 12.91
CA ILE A 59 -11.60 2.68 13.32
C ILE A 59 -11.58 1.24 13.84
N GLY A 60 -10.92 0.33 13.14
CA GLY A 60 -10.90 -1.08 13.47
C GLY A 60 -9.99 -1.38 14.66
N PHE A 61 -8.70 -1.02 14.58
CA PHE A 61 -7.75 -1.33 15.65
C PHE A 61 -7.98 -0.41 16.86
N ALA A 62 -7.99 0.91 16.68
CA ALA A 62 -8.21 1.81 17.81
C ALA A 62 -9.65 1.78 18.35
N GLY A 63 -10.68 1.50 17.53
CA GLY A 63 -12.05 1.36 18.03
C GLY A 63 -12.30 0.04 18.77
N SER A 64 -11.86 -1.11 18.26
CA SER A 64 -12.11 -2.41 18.92
C SER A 64 -11.12 -2.69 20.05
N VAL A 65 -9.83 -2.44 19.85
CA VAL A 65 -8.78 -2.75 20.83
C VAL A 65 -8.68 -1.63 21.88
N GLY A 66 -8.83 -0.37 21.46
CA GLY A 66 -8.80 0.77 22.38
C GLY A 66 -9.97 0.75 23.38
N TRP A 67 -11.15 0.29 22.96
CA TRP A 67 -12.34 0.22 23.83
C TRP A 67 -12.36 -1.03 24.74
N ASN A 68 -11.88 -2.18 24.27
CA ASN A 68 -11.94 -3.44 25.03
C ASN A 68 -10.66 -3.78 25.83
N PHE A 69 -9.48 -3.43 25.32
CA PHE A 69 -8.18 -3.83 25.90
C PHE A 69 -7.35 -2.65 26.44
N GLY A 70 -7.81 -1.40 26.22
CA GLY A 70 -7.13 -0.19 26.68
C GLY A 70 -5.67 -0.10 26.22
N VAL A 71 -4.81 0.52 27.03
CA VAL A 71 -3.38 0.73 26.76
C VAL A 71 -2.60 -0.59 26.58
N SER A 72 -3.14 -1.72 27.01
CA SER A 72 -2.50 -3.03 26.82
C SER A 72 -2.44 -3.44 25.33
N GLY A 73 -3.41 -2.99 24.53
CA GLY A 73 -3.44 -3.22 23.08
C GLY A 73 -2.32 -2.51 22.30
N LEU A 74 -1.73 -1.45 22.86
CA LEU A 74 -0.58 -0.78 22.27
C LEU A 74 0.63 -1.70 22.18
N TRP A 75 0.77 -2.67 23.10
CA TRP A 75 1.88 -3.63 23.06
C TRP A 75 1.80 -4.54 21.83
N ILE A 76 0.58 -4.91 21.42
CA ILE A 76 0.33 -5.69 20.21
C ILE A 76 0.68 -4.87 18.97
N ALA A 77 0.28 -3.59 18.94
CA ALA A 77 0.65 -2.68 17.85
C ALA A 77 2.18 -2.48 17.77
N PHE A 78 2.85 -2.34 18.91
CA PHE A 78 4.31 -2.20 18.98
C PHE A 78 5.01 -3.47 18.50
N GLY A 79 4.55 -4.65 18.95
CA GLY A 79 5.07 -5.93 18.48
C GLY A 79 4.86 -6.14 16.98
N ASN A 80 3.70 -5.77 16.44
CA ASN A 80 3.43 -5.87 15.00
C ASN A 80 4.29 -4.90 14.18
N ALA A 81 4.44 -3.66 14.64
CA ALA A 81 5.26 -2.66 13.96
C ALA A 81 6.76 -3.04 13.98
N PHE A 82 7.29 -3.47 15.13
CA PHE A 82 8.72 -3.77 15.25
C PHE A 82 9.10 -5.16 14.75
N VAL A 83 8.37 -6.21 15.14
CA VAL A 83 8.72 -7.58 14.76
C VAL A 83 8.11 -7.96 13.42
N GLY A 84 6.85 -7.58 13.20
CA GLY A 84 6.14 -7.86 11.95
C GLY A 84 6.66 -7.04 10.79
N VAL A 85 6.52 -5.72 10.83
CA VAL A 85 6.84 -4.85 9.70
C VAL A 85 8.35 -4.78 9.46
N LEU A 86 9.18 -4.50 10.48
CA LEU A 86 10.64 -4.42 10.26
C LEU A 86 11.25 -5.80 9.96
N GLY A 87 10.80 -6.86 10.62
CA GLY A 87 11.29 -8.21 10.37
C GLY A 87 11.02 -8.67 8.93
N VAL A 88 9.79 -8.48 8.45
CA VAL A 88 9.43 -8.78 7.07
C VAL A 88 10.18 -7.90 6.08
N TRP A 89 10.33 -6.60 6.37
CA TRP A 89 11.04 -5.68 5.48
C TRP A 89 12.54 -6.03 5.37
N MET A 90 13.17 -6.41 6.48
CA MET A 90 14.60 -6.75 6.51
C MET A 90 14.90 -8.06 5.79
N ILE A 91 14.06 -9.08 5.97
CA ILE A 91 14.25 -10.43 5.40
C ILE A 91 13.75 -10.47 3.95
N MET A 92 12.51 -10.03 3.73
CA MET A 92 11.79 -10.26 2.47
C MET A 92 11.89 -9.07 1.51
N GLY A 93 12.06 -7.85 2.01
CA GLY A 93 12.18 -6.65 1.16
C GLY A 93 13.35 -6.72 0.18
N ARG A 94 14.52 -7.21 0.62
CA ARG A 94 15.69 -7.39 -0.26
C ARG A 94 15.48 -8.51 -1.29
N ALA A 95 14.87 -9.61 -0.88
CA ALA A 95 14.59 -10.76 -1.75
C ALA A 95 13.58 -10.40 -2.85
N ILE A 96 12.47 -9.74 -2.49
CA ILE A 96 11.45 -9.28 -3.44
C ILE A 96 12.05 -8.26 -4.41
N LYS A 97 12.83 -7.28 -3.91
CA LYS A 97 13.47 -6.28 -4.78
C LYS A 97 14.42 -6.94 -5.79
N LYS A 98 15.23 -7.90 -5.36
CA LYS A 98 16.17 -8.61 -6.24
C LYS A 98 15.40 -9.40 -7.32
N MET A 99 14.34 -10.11 -6.96
CA MET A 99 13.54 -10.86 -7.93
C MET A 99 12.75 -9.96 -8.90
N SER A 100 12.17 -8.86 -8.41
CA SER A 100 11.46 -7.91 -9.28
C SER A 100 12.37 -7.28 -10.32
N VAL A 101 13.63 -6.94 -9.96
CA VAL A 101 14.63 -6.42 -10.91
C VAL A 101 15.13 -7.50 -11.87
N THR A 102 15.40 -8.72 -11.39
CA THR A 102 15.90 -9.80 -12.26
C THR A 102 14.88 -10.25 -13.31
N TYR A 103 13.60 -10.29 -12.94
CA TYR A 103 12.54 -10.75 -13.84
C TYR A 103 11.83 -9.60 -14.57
N ASP A 104 12.17 -8.34 -14.30
CA ASP A 104 11.50 -7.13 -14.80
C ASP A 104 9.97 -7.27 -14.73
N VAL A 105 9.48 -7.54 -13.52
CA VAL A 105 8.06 -7.74 -13.24
C VAL A 105 7.57 -6.66 -12.30
N GLN A 106 6.44 -6.06 -12.65
CA GLN A 106 5.89 -4.93 -11.90
C GLN A 106 4.72 -5.34 -11.00
N THR A 107 4.11 -6.49 -11.29
CA THR A 107 3.00 -7.03 -10.52
C THR A 107 3.30 -8.42 -9.98
N MET A 108 2.68 -8.78 -8.85
CA MET A 108 2.80 -10.13 -8.28
C MET A 108 2.26 -11.21 -9.22
N ALA A 109 1.22 -10.91 -10.01
CA ALA A 109 0.67 -11.84 -11.00
C ALA A 109 1.65 -12.13 -12.14
N GLU A 110 2.37 -11.11 -12.61
CA GLU A 110 3.39 -11.24 -13.65
C GLU A 110 4.64 -11.98 -13.14
N PHE A 111 4.98 -11.83 -11.85
CA PHE A 111 5.99 -12.66 -11.19
C PHE A 111 5.62 -14.14 -11.21
N PHE A 112 4.37 -14.50 -10.90
CA PHE A 112 3.92 -15.89 -10.97
C PHE A 112 3.87 -16.43 -12.40
N ASP A 113 3.52 -15.59 -13.37
CA ASP A 113 3.52 -15.94 -14.80
C ASP A 113 4.94 -16.27 -15.29
N LYS A 114 5.93 -15.40 -15.05
CA LYS A 114 7.32 -15.64 -15.46
C LYS A 114 8.01 -16.77 -14.68
N ARG A 115 7.63 -17.02 -13.42
CA ARG A 115 8.26 -18.06 -12.59
C ARG A 115 7.66 -19.46 -12.80
N TYR A 116 6.36 -19.56 -13.05
CA TYR A 116 5.63 -20.84 -13.12
C TYR A 116 5.06 -21.16 -14.50
N ASN A 117 5.12 -20.24 -15.47
CA ASN A 117 4.77 -20.43 -16.88
C ASN A 117 3.41 -21.13 -17.10
N SER A 118 2.45 -20.91 -16.18
CA SER A 118 1.15 -21.56 -16.19
C SER A 118 0.02 -20.52 -16.21
N PRO A 119 -0.84 -20.52 -17.26
CA PRO A 119 -1.96 -19.59 -17.39
C PRO A 119 -2.95 -19.66 -16.22
N GLY A 120 -3.04 -20.81 -15.54
CA GLY A 120 -3.93 -21.04 -14.40
C GLY A 120 -3.58 -20.20 -13.17
N LEU A 121 -2.30 -20.06 -12.82
CA LEU A 121 -1.91 -19.27 -11.64
C LEU A 121 -2.11 -17.76 -11.86
N LYS A 122 -1.91 -17.29 -13.09
CA LYS A 122 -2.20 -15.91 -13.50
C LYS A 122 -3.69 -15.60 -13.38
N LEU A 123 -4.55 -16.52 -13.81
CA LEU A 123 -6.00 -16.37 -13.70
C LEU A 123 -6.44 -16.37 -12.23
N PHE A 124 -5.93 -17.30 -11.42
CA PHE A 124 -6.24 -17.35 -9.98
C PHE A 124 -5.76 -16.09 -9.23
N ALA A 125 -4.54 -15.62 -9.49
CA ALA A 125 -4.00 -14.41 -8.86
C ALA A 125 -4.77 -13.15 -9.28
N SER A 126 -5.14 -13.04 -10.56
CA SER A 126 -5.96 -11.92 -11.07
C SER A 126 -7.38 -11.96 -10.54
N MET A 127 -8.00 -13.13 -10.46
CA MET A 127 -9.35 -13.32 -9.93
C MET A 127 -9.40 -12.99 -8.43
N MET A 128 -8.43 -13.45 -7.64
CA MET A 128 -8.38 -13.15 -6.21
C MET A 128 -8.24 -11.65 -5.93
N HIS A 129 -7.52 -10.92 -6.80
CA HIS A 129 -7.44 -9.46 -6.71
C HIS A 129 -8.77 -8.78 -7.13
N SER A 130 -9.43 -9.30 -8.17
CA SER A 130 -10.72 -8.79 -8.65
C SER A 130 -11.89 -9.04 -7.68
N GLN A 131 -11.83 -10.09 -6.86
CA GLN A 131 -12.91 -10.43 -5.91
C GLN A 131 -13.05 -9.42 -4.76
N LYS A 132 -11.96 -8.73 -4.39
CA LYS A 132 -11.97 -7.76 -3.29
C LYS A 132 -12.70 -6.44 -3.63
N VAL A 133 -12.94 -6.18 -4.92
CA VAL A 133 -13.70 -5.02 -5.41
C VAL A 133 -15.22 -5.27 -5.34
N SER A 134 -15.66 -6.52 -5.52
CA SER A 134 -17.09 -6.84 -5.55
C SER A 134 -17.76 -6.88 -4.18
N SER A 135 -17.01 -7.07 -3.08
CA SER A 135 -17.58 -7.17 -1.73
C SER A 135 -17.84 -5.82 -1.04
N HIS A 136 -17.53 -4.70 -1.70
CA HIS A 136 -17.80 -3.34 -1.20
C HIS A 136 -18.87 -2.59 -2.00
N ILE A 137 -19.50 -3.25 -2.99
CA ILE A 137 -20.58 -2.69 -3.82
C ILE A 137 -21.94 -3.37 -3.53
N LEU A 138 -21.98 -4.35 -2.62
CA LEU A 138 -23.22 -4.96 -2.10
C LEU A 138 -23.36 -4.70 -0.60
#